data_AF-T0QZI8-F1
#
_entry.id   AF-T0QZI8-F1
#
_cell.length_a   1.000
_cell.length_b   1.000
_cell.length_c   1.000
_cell.angle_alpha   90.00
_cell.angle_beta   90.00
_cell.angle_gamma   90.00
#
_symmetry.space_group_name_H-M   'P 1'
#
loop_
_entity.id
_entity.type
_entity.pdbx_description
1 polymer ?
#
loop_
_entity_poly.entity_id
_entity_poly.type
_entity_poly.pdbx_seq_one_letter_code
_entity_poly.pdbx_strand_id
1 'polypeptide(L)'
;MGMGDYLSTQAETDLINHERSRELWEMENFPEGEKAEMIELYEAKGISSEDAKLVVDTLSKYKEAFVDIMMVEELKLMPVDDDENPFIGGLITFGSFVLFGAVPLLSYLINLLPGVSLTGDQALWGSCFLTVLTLFMLGAVKGQYVGQKWFLSGMYMAINGTVAAGMGW
;
A
#
# COMPACT_ATOMS: atom_id res chain seq x y z
N MET A 1 0.29 -14.06 -4.37
CA MET A 1 0.30 -12.63 -4.00
C MET A 1 -1.07 -12.13 -3.56
N GLY A 2 -2.15 -12.29 -4.33
CA GLY A 2 -3.46 -11.71 -3.97
C GLY A 2 -4.07 -12.08 -2.61
N MET A 3 -3.90 -13.31 -2.12
CA MET A 3 -4.40 -13.66 -0.77
C MET A 3 -3.66 -12.92 0.35
N GLY A 4 -2.36 -12.65 0.18
CA GLY A 4 -1.58 -11.90 1.16
C GLY A 4 -2.03 -10.43 1.22
N ASP A 5 -2.29 -9.85 0.05
CA ASP A 5 -2.84 -8.50 -0.10
C ASP A 5 -4.22 -8.39 0.58
N TYR A 6 -5.15 -9.30 0.24
CA TYR A 6 -6.46 -9.39 0.88
C TYR A 6 -6.37 -9.48 2.42
N LEU A 7 -5.55 -10.40 2.93
CA LEU A 7 -5.42 -10.60 4.38
C LEU A 7 -4.77 -9.40 5.07
N SER A 8 -3.80 -8.75 4.42
CA SER A 8 -3.14 -7.56 4.97
C SER A 8 -4.11 -6.40 5.08
N THR A 9 -4.82 -6.07 3.99
CA THR A 9 -5.81 -4.98 3.99
C THR A 9 -6.95 -5.28 4.96
N GLN A 10 -7.46 -6.51 4.99
CA GLN A 10 -8.52 -6.88 5.94
C GLN A 10 -8.07 -6.73 7.39
N ALA A 11 -6.85 -7.16 7.73
CA ALA A 11 -6.32 -7.02 9.09
C ALA A 11 -6.14 -5.55 9.50
N GLU A 12 -5.73 -4.69 8.57
CA GLU A 12 -5.65 -3.25 8.79
C GLU A 12 -7.03 -2.63 9.02
N THR A 13 -8.02 -2.97 8.19
CA THR A 13 -9.42 -2.56 8.37
C THR A 13 -9.98 -3.01 9.72
N ASP A 14 -9.74 -4.26 10.11
CA ASP A 14 -10.20 -4.80 11.39
C ASP A 14 -9.57 -4.06 12.57
N LEU A 15 -8.28 -3.73 12.49
CA LEU A 15 -7.59 -2.94 13.50
C LEU A 15 -8.17 -1.53 13.61
N ILE A 16 -8.34 -0.82 12.49
CA ILE A 16 -8.88 0.54 12.49
C ILE A 16 -10.29 0.55 13.10
N ASN A 17 -11.15 -0.40 12.73
CA ASN A 17 -12.50 -0.52 13.28
C ASN A 17 -12.51 -0.85 14.78
N HIS A 18 -11.58 -1.70 15.23
CA HIS A 18 -11.44 -2.05 16.63
C HIS A 18 -11.04 -0.83 17.46
N GLU A 19 -10.00 -0.12 17.04
CA GLU A 19 -9.49 1.08 17.71
C GLU A 19 -10.55 2.19 17.72
N ARG A 20 -11.20 2.46 16.58
CA ARG A 20 -12.29 3.45 16.52
C ARG A 20 -13.43 3.14 17.49
N SER A 21 -13.76 1.85 17.65
CA SER A 21 -14.79 1.42 18.60
C SER A 21 -14.34 1.62 20.05
N ARG A 22 -13.04 1.46 20.34
CA ARG A 22 -12.46 1.74 21.66
C ARG A 22 -12.51 3.23 21.98
N GLU A 23 -12.04 4.09 21.06
CA GLU A 23 -12.06 5.54 21.22
C GLU A 23 -13.48 6.10 21.41
N LEU A 24 -14.45 5.55 20.67
CA LEU A 24 -15.86 5.91 20.85
C LEU A 24 -16.39 5.55 22.24
N TRP A 25 -15.94 4.43 22.81
CA TRP A 25 -16.31 4.00 24.14
C TRP A 25 -15.60 4.87 25.20
N GLU A 26 -14.32 5.18 25.02
CA GLU A 26 -13.53 6.04 25.90
C GLU A 26 -14.11 7.46 25.96
N MET A 27 -14.50 8.02 24.81
CA MET A 27 -15.22 9.29 24.75
C MET A 27 -16.59 9.31 25.46
N GLU A 28 -17.24 8.15 25.64
CA GLU A 28 -18.50 8.06 26.41
C GLU A 28 -18.27 7.88 27.91
N ASN A 29 -17.22 7.15 28.29
CA ASN A 29 -17.00 6.73 29.66
C ASN A 29 -15.99 7.61 30.41
N PHE A 30 -15.04 8.21 29.70
CA PHE A 30 -13.98 9.05 30.27
C PHE A 30 -13.57 10.23 29.37
N PRO A 31 -14.51 11.11 28.96
CA PRO A 31 -14.23 12.21 28.03
C PRO A 31 -13.19 13.23 28.51
N GLU A 32 -13.03 13.39 29.82
CA GLU A 32 -12.03 14.31 30.38
C GLU A 32 -10.59 13.80 30.15
N GLY A 33 -10.40 12.47 30.11
CA GLY A 33 -9.11 11.85 29.76
C GLY A 33 -8.75 12.12 28.32
N GLU A 34 -9.64 11.73 27.40
CA GLU A 34 -9.45 11.91 25.95
C GLU A 34 -9.16 13.36 25.56
N LYS A 35 -9.84 14.32 26.20
CA LYS A 35 -9.56 15.73 26.01
C LYS A 35 -8.15 16.10 26.49
N ALA A 36 -7.72 15.60 27.64
CA ALA A 36 -6.39 15.88 28.19
C ALA A 36 -5.30 15.34 27.26
N GLU A 37 -5.48 14.13 26.73
CA GLU A 37 -4.55 13.50 25.78
C GLU A 37 -4.42 14.33 24.50
N MET A 38 -5.55 14.79 23.93
CA MET A 38 -5.53 15.66 22.76
C MET A 38 -4.92 17.04 23.03
N ILE A 39 -5.10 17.60 24.23
CA ILE A 39 -4.42 18.85 24.63
C ILE A 39 -2.91 18.64 24.65
N GLU A 40 -2.44 17.56 25.29
CA GLU A 40 -1.01 17.23 25.37
C GLU A 40 -0.39 17.02 23.97
N LEU A 41 -1.12 16.34 23.07
CA LEU A 41 -0.72 16.17 21.66
C LEU A 41 -0.58 17.50 20.92
N TYR A 42 -1.52 18.43 21.10
CA TYR A 42 -1.45 19.75 20.48
C TYR A 42 -0.36 20.64 21.09
N GLU A 43 -0.16 20.58 22.40
CA GLU A 43 0.95 21.27 23.07
C GLU A 43 2.32 20.75 22.56
N ALA A 44 2.45 19.43 22.37
CA ALA A 44 3.65 18.82 21.80
C ALA A 44 3.93 19.26 20.35
N LYS A 45 2.91 19.71 19.61
CA LYS A 45 3.02 20.32 18.28
C LYS A 45 3.38 21.82 18.33
N GLY A 46 3.52 22.40 19.52
CA GLY A 46 3.87 23.80 19.74
C GLY A 46 2.66 24.74 19.83
N ILE A 47 1.44 24.21 19.99
CA ILE A 47 0.25 25.02 20.25
C ILE A 47 0.26 25.46 21.72
N SER A 48 -0.15 26.70 22.01
CA SER A 48 -0.22 27.17 23.40
C SER A 48 -1.28 26.37 24.19
N SER A 49 -1.07 26.18 25.50
CA SER A 49 -2.04 25.45 26.34
C SER A 49 -3.45 26.05 26.30
N GLU A 50 -3.53 27.38 26.19
CA GLU A 50 -4.80 28.11 26.10
C GLU A 50 -5.51 27.81 24.76
N ASP A 51 -4.77 27.85 23.64
CA ASP A 51 -5.31 27.54 22.32
C ASP A 51 -5.66 26.05 22.17
N ALA A 52 -4.81 25.16 22.68
CA ALA A 52 -5.03 23.71 22.64
C ALA A 52 -6.33 23.33 23.37
N LYS A 53 -6.54 23.86 24.58
CA LYS A 53 -7.79 23.68 25.33
C LYS A 53 -9.00 24.21 24.56
N LEU A 54 -8.91 25.41 23.99
CA LEU A 54 -10.00 26.00 23.21
C LEU A 54 -10.38 25.14 21.99
N VAL A 55 -9.38 24.64 21.27
CA VAL A 55 -9.58 23.77 20.10
C VAL A 55 -10.24 22.46 20.52
N VAL A 56 -9.69 21.78 21.54
CA VAL A 56 -10.21 20.48 22.01
C VAL A 56 -11.63 20.61 22.58
N ASP A 57 -11.92 21.64 23.38
CA ASP A 57 -13.28 21.88 23.89
C ASP A 57 -14.28 22.23 22.79
N THR A 58 -13.80 22.79 21.68
CA THR A 58 -14.66 23.08 20.52
C THR A 58 -14.93 21.82 19.71
N LEU A 59 -13.90 21.01 19.43
CA LEU A 59 -14.01 19.80 18.62
C LEU A 59 -14.76 18.68 19.36
N SER A 60 -14.52 18.50 20.66
CA SER A 60 -15.16 17.46 21.49
C SER A 60 -16.70 17.55 21.55
N LYS A 61 -17.30 18.68 21.15
CA LYS A 61 -18.76 18.82 20.98
C LYS A 61 -19.29 17.95 19.83
N TYR A 62 -18.44 17.56 18.89
CA TYR A 62 -18.76 16.76 17.71
C TYR A 62 -18.09 15.39 17.84
N LYS A 63 -18.69 14.50 18.64
CA LYS A 63 -18.10 13.21 19.04
C LYS A 63 -17.44 12.44 17.90
N GLU A 64 -18.17 12.17 16.81
CA GLU A 64 -17.65 11.38 15.68
C GLU A 64 -16.44 12.06 15.03
N ALA A 65 -16.54 13.36 14.75
CA ALA A 65 -15.43 14.11 14.15
C ALA A 65 -14.22 14.21 15.09
N PHE A 66 -14.45 14.30 16.41
CA PHE A 66 -13.38 14.32 17.39
C PHE A 66 -12.64 12.99 17.45
N VAL A 67 -13.38 11.86 17.45
CA VAL A 67 -12.78 10.52 17.38
C VAL A 67 -12.02 10.31 16.07
N ASP A 68 -12.57 10.74 14.93
CA ASP A 68 -11.86 10.62 13.65
C ASP A 68 -10.54 11.44 13.66
N ILE A 69 -10.51 12.58 14.36
CA ILE A 69 -9.29 13.36 14.57
C ILE A 69 -8.33 12.63 15.52
N MET A 70 -8.82 12.05 16.61
CA MET A 70 -7.99 11.26 17.55
C MET A 70 -7.34 10.07 16.87
N MET A 71 -8.09 9.32 16.04
CA MET A 71 -7.56 8.20 15.25
C MET A 71 -6.31 8.62 14.46
N VAL A 72 -6.34 9.81 13.84
CA VAL A 72 -5.21 10.33 13.06
C VAL A 72 -4.11 10.91 13.94
N GLU A 73 -4.48 11.68 14.97
CA GLU A 73 -3.52 12.47 15.74
C GLU A 73 -2.84 11.69 16.85
N GLU A 74 -3.55 10.80 17.52
CA GLU A 74 -3.04 9.97 18.59
C GLU A 74 -2.50 8.64 18.04
N LEU A 75 -3.37 7.86 17.38
CA LEU A 75 -3.05 6.49 16.96
C LEU A 75 -2.30 6.40 15.62
N LYS A 76 -2.23 7.50 14.87
CA LYS A 76 -1.66 7.56 13.51
C LYS A 76 -2.33 6.59 12.53
N LEU A 77 -3.60 6.29 12.78
CA LEU A 77 -4.44 5.47 11.93
C LEU A 77 -5.35 6.37 11.11
N MET A 78 -5.30 6.19 9.79
CA MET A 78 -6.29 6.83 8.93
C MET A 78 -7.62 6.08 9.10
N PRO A 79 -8.76 6.79 9.18
CA PRO A 79 -10.06 6.16 9.09
C PRO A 79 -10.15 5.30 7.82
N VAL A 80 -10.89 4.19 7.91
CA VAL A 80 -11.08 3.28 6.78
C VAL A 80 -11.64 4.07 5.59
N ASP A 81 -11.03 3.89 4.43
CA ASP A 81 -11.56 4.43 3.17
C ASP A 81 -12.74 3.56 2.72
N ASP A 82 -13.93 4.17 2.60
CA ASP A 82 -15.15 3.47 2.18
C ASP A 82 -15.03 2.86 0.77
N ASP A 83 -14.11 3.37 -0.06
CA ASP A 83 -13.85 2.85 -1.41
C ASP A 83 -12.89 1.65 -1.41
N GLU A 84 -12.24 1.34 -0.27
CA GLU A 84 -11.26 0.27 -0.18
C GLU A 84 -11.94 -1.09 0.04
N ASN A 85 -11.85 -1.96 -0.96
CA ASN A 85 -12.37 -3.32 -0.90
C ASN A 85 -11.22 -4.34 -0.92
N PRO A 86 -10.92 -5.02 0.21
CA PRO A 86 -9.82 -5.98 0.31
C PRO A 86 -9.89 -7.10 -0.74
N PHE A 87 -11.11 -7.56 -1.05
CA PHE A 87 -11.32 -8.65 -2.00
C PHE A 87 -10.99 -8.22 -3.44
N ILE A 88 -11.42 -7.01 -3.83
CA ILE A 88 -11.11 -6.45 -5.14
C ILE A 88 -9.61 -6.18 -5.25
N GLY A 89 -8.99 -5.59 -4.23
CA GLY A 89 -7.54 -5.38 -4.17
C GLY A 89 -6.77 -6.69 -4.38
N GLY A 90 -7.10 -7.72 -3.59
CA GLY A 90 -6.48 -9.04 -3.72
C GLY A 90 -6.65 -9.68 -5.09
N LEU A 91 -7.82 -9.54 -5.74
CA LEU A 91 -8.05 -10.03 -7.10
C LEU A 91 -7.22 -9.28 -8.15
N ILE A 92 -7.14 -7.94 -8.05
CA ILE A 92 -6.32 -7.12 -8.95
C ILE A 92 -4.85 -7.49 -8.80
N THR A 93 -4.37 -7.65 -7.57
CA THR A 93 -3.00 -8.06 -7.27
C THR A 93 -2.69 -9.45 -7.81
N PHE A 94 -3.60 -10.41 -7.64
CA PHE A 94 -3.46 -11.75 -8.21
C PHE A 94 -3.44 -11.73 -9.74
N GLY A 95 -4.41 -11.05 -10.36
CA GLY A 95 -4.52 -10.94 -11.82
C GLY A 95 -3.27 -10.29 -12.42
N SER A 96 -2.81 -9.18 -11.85
CA SER A 96 -1.59 -8.50 -12.27
C SER A 96 -0.36 -9.40 -12.16
N PHE A 97 -0.21 -10.13 -11.05
CA PHE A 97 0.90 -11.06 -10.85
C PHE A 97 0.90 -12.17 -11.91
N VAL A 98 -0.26 -12.78 -12.20
CA VAL A 98 -0.37 -13.82 -13.23
C VAL A 98 -0.07 -13.26 -14.61
N LEU A 99 -0.66 -12.11 -14.97
CA LEU A 99 -0.51 -11.51 -16.30
C LEU A 99 0.94 -11.12 -16.58
N PHE A 100 1.57 -10.35 -15.69
CA PHE A 100 2.95 -9.89 -15.91
C PHE A 100 3.98 -10.99 -15.64
N GLY A 101 3.71 -11.90 -14.69
CA GLY A 101 4.56 -13.06 -14.43
C GLY A 101 4.54 -14.10 -15.56
N ALA A 102 3.49 -14.13 -16.38
CA ALA A 102 3.43 -14.99 -17.56
C ALA A 102 4.27 -14.48 -18.74
N VAL A 103 4.60 -13.18 -18.80
CA VAL A 103 5.31 -12.58 -19.94
C VAL A 103 6.66 -13.26 -20.22
N PRO A 104 7.55 -13.49 -19.22
CA PRO A 104 8.81 -14.20 -19.46
C PRO A 104 8.59 -15.66 -19.93
N LEU A 105 7.52 -16.31 -19.48
CA LEU A 105 7.21 -17.70 -19.86
C LEU A 105 6.81 -17.82 -21.34
N LEU A 106 6.39 -16.73 -21.99
CA LEU A 106 6.05 -16.73 -23.41
C LEU A 106 7.23 -17.17 -24.30
N SER A 107 8.48 -16.91 -23.88
CA SER A 107 9.66 -17.35 -24.64
C SER A 107 9.80 -18.88 -24.69
N TYR A 108 9.25 -19.59 -23.70
CA TYR A 108 9.20 -21.04 -23.66
C TYR A 108 7.94 -21.57 -24.36
N LEU A 109 6.80 -20.88 -24.19
CA LEU A 109 5.53 -21.30 -24.79
C LEU A 109 5.53 -21.18 -26.32
N ILE A 110 6.32 -20.28 -26.91
CA ILE A 110 6.40 -20.12 -28.37
C ILE A 110 6.92 -21.40 -29.09
N ASN A 111 7.66 -22.26 -28.39
CA ASN A 111 8.09 -23.57 -28.92
C ASN A 111 6.95 -24.57 -29.13
N LEU A 112 5.75 -24.29 -28.60
CA LEU A 112 4.55 -25.08 -28.88
C LEU A 112 3.93 -24.73 -30.23
N LEU A 113 4.33 -23.62 -30.86
CA LEU A 113 3.81 -23.21 -32.16
C LEU A 113 4.47 -24.01 -33.30
N PRO A 114 3.68 -24.53 -34.26
CA PRO A 114 4.23 -25.26 -35.40
C PRO A 114 5.12 -24.34 -36.24
N GLY A 115 6.34 -24.80 -36.53
CA GLY A 115 7.35 -24.06 -37.31
C GLY A 115 8.33 -23.22 -36.49
N VAL A 116 8.21 -23.21 -35.15
CA VAL A 116 9.17 -22.56 -34.25
C VAL A 116 9.94 -23.62 -33.47
N SER A 117 11.26 -23.54 -33.47
CA SER A 117 12.13 -24.42 -32.70
C SER A 117 13.30 -23.63 -32.10
N LEU A 118 13.07 -23.01 -30.95
CA LEU A 118 14.10 -22.37 -30.15
C LEU A 118 14.83 -23.41 -29.30
N THR A 119 16.16 -23.33 -29.25
CA THR A 119 16.95 -24.08 -28.29
C THR A 119 16.69 -23.60 -26.86
N GLY A 120 17.04 -24.41 -25.86
CA GLY A 120 16.89 -24.03 -24.44
C GLY A 120 17.57 -22.70 -24.10
N ASP A 121 18.79 -22.50 -24.61
CA ASP A 121 19.54 -21.25 -24.42
C ASP A 121 18.83 -20.05 -25.07
N GLN A 122 18.27 -20.22 -26.27
CA GLN A 122 17.53 -19.15 -26.95
C GLN A 122 16.27 -18.77 -26.19
N ALA A 123 15.52 -19.75 -25.67
CA ALA A 123 14.34 -19.51 -24.86
C ALA A 123 14.69 -18.81 -23.52
N LEU A 124 15.80 -19.20 -22.90
CA LEU A 124 16.31 -18.56 -21.67
C LEU A 124 16.67 -17.09 -21.90
N TRP A 125 17.49 -16.79 -22.92
CA TRP A 125 17.85 -15.41 -23.26
C TRP A 125 16.62 -14.56 -23.61
N GLY A 126 15.65 -15.16 -24.32
CA GLY A 126 14.35 -14.53 -24.58
C GLY A 126 13.59 -14.20 -23.30
N SER A 127 13.54 -15.12 -22.33
CA SER A 127 12.89 -14.92 -21.04
C SER A 127 13.55 -13.80 -20.23
N CYS A 128 14.90 -13.78 -20.18
CA CYS A 128 15.67 -12.74 -19.51
C CYS A 128 15.36 -11.35 -20.11
N PHE A 129 15.36 -11.25 -21.45
CA PHE A 129 15.03 -10.01 -22.15
C PHE A 129 13.60 -9.54 -21.85
N LEU A 130 12.62 -10.45 -21.97
CA LEU A 130 11.21 -10.14 -21.68
C LEU A 130 11.00 -9.73 -20.22
N THR A 131 11.72 -10.34 -19.28
CA THR A 131 11.67 -9.98 -17.86
C THR A 131 12.18 -8.56 -17.64
N VAL A 132 13.38 -8.23 -18.13
CA VAL A 132 13.98 -6.90 -18.00
C VAL A 132 13.08 -5.84 -18.63
N LEU A 133 12.54 -6.12 -19.83
CA LEU A 133 11.61 -5.22 -20.52
C LEU A 133 10.32 -5.00 -19.71
N THR A 134 9.72 -6.08 -19.19
CA THR A 134 8.49 -6.00 -18.39
C THR A 134 8.71 -5.20 -17.11
N LEU A 135 9.80 -5.47 -16.38
CA LEU A 135 10.16 -4.73 -15.17
C LEU A 135 10.45 -3.25 -15.45
N PHE A 136 11.16 -2.96 -16.55
CA PHE A 136 11.40 -1.57 -16.95
C PHE A 136 10.09 -0.85 -17.25
N MET A 137 9.16 -1.47 -17.98
CA MET A 137 7.86 -0.89 -18.30
C MET A 137 7.00 -0.68 -17.06
N LEU A 138 6.91 -1.67 -16.17
CA LEU A 138 6.19 -1.54 -14.90
C LEU A 138 6.77 -0.42 -14.04
N GLY A 139 8.09 -0.34 -13.93
CA GLY A 139 8.77 0.72 -13.18
C GLY A 139 8.59 2.10 -13.82
N ALA A 140 8.59 2.18 -15.16
CA ALA A 140 8.34 3.42 -15.90
C ALA A 140 6.94 3.96 -15.66
N VAL A 141 5.92 3.09 -15.77
CA VAL A 141 4.52 3.43 -15.51
C VAL A 141 4.36 3.88 -14.06
N LYS A 142 4.87 3.10 -13.10
CA LYS A 142 4.87 3.46 -11.68
C LYS A 142 5.55 4.81 -11.43
N GLY A 143 6.68 5.07 -12.08
CA GLY A 143 7.40 6.33 -11.97
C GLY A 143 6.57 7.52 -12.44
N GLN A 144 5.86 7.39 -13.55
CA GLN A 144 5.00 8.45 -14.08
C GLN A 144 3.84 8.78 -13.12
N TYR A 145 3.19 7.77 -12.53
CA TYR A 145 2.08 8.00 -11.60
C TYR A 145 2.51 8.66 -10.29
N VAL A 146 3.72 8.38 -9.81
CA VAL A 146 4.24 8.91 -8.54
C VAL A 146 5.09 10.18 -8.73
N GLY A 147 5.06 10.80 -9.92
CA GLY A 147 5.78 12.06 -10.20
C GLY A 147 7.31 11.91 -10.28
N GLN A 148 7.83 10.70 -10.48
CA GLN A 148 9.25 10.42 -10.67
C GLN A 148 9.61 10.41 -12.17
N LYS A 149 10.91 10.57 -12.49
CA LYS A 149 11.40 10.39 -13.87
C LYS A 149 11.18 8.93 -14.30
N TRP A 150 10.27 8.71 -15.27
CA TRP A 150 9.86 7.37 -15.74
C TRP A 150 11.06 6.47 -16.08
N PHE A 151 12.05 7.00 -16.80
CA PHE A 151 13.22 6.24 -17.21
C PHE A 151 14.05 5.75 -16.01
N LEU A 152 14.21 6.61 -15.01
CA LEU A 152 15.00 6.28 -13.82
C LEU A 152 14.27 5.24 -12.96
N SER A 153 12.95 5.40 -12.78
CA SER A 153 12.11 4.45 -12.05
C SER A 153 12.07 3.08 -12.73
N GLY A 154 11.95 3.05 -14.06
CA GLY A 154 12.06 1.84 -14.87
C GLY A 154 13.42 1.16 -14.73
N MET A 155 14.51 1.93 -14.80
CA MET A 155 15.86 1.39 -14.66
C MET A 155 16.10 0.79 -13.26
N TYR A 156 15.64 1.46 -12.20
CA TYR A 156 15.73 0.92 -10.84
C TYR A 156 14.99 -0.41 -10.69
N MET A 157 13.78 -0.53 -11.26
CA MET A 157 13.02 -1.77 -11.18
C MET A 157 13.69 -2.90 -11.97
N ALA A 158 14.20 -2.61 -13.17
CA ALA A 158 14.92 -3.58 -14.00
C ALA A 158 16.22 -4.08 -13.33
N ILE A 159 17.01 -3.17 -12.73
CA ILE A 159 18.25 -3.53 -12.02
C ILE A 159 17.95 -4.41 -10.81
N ASN A 160 16.97 -4.04 -9.98
CA ASN A 160 16.59 -4.84 -8.80
C ASN A 160 16.18 -6.26 -9.20
N GLY A 161 15.34 -6.41 -10.23
CA GLY A 161 14.96 -7.74 -10.70
C GLY A 161 16.12 -8.53 -11.29
N THR A 162 17.06 -7.86 -11.98
CA THR A 162 18.27 -8.51 -12.50
C THR A 162 19.16 -9.03 -11.36
N VAL A 163 19.35 -8.24 -10.30
CA VAL A 163 20.11 -8.66 -9.11
C VAL A 163 19.42 -9.84 -8.41
N ALA A 164 18.10 -9.77 -8.23
CA ALA A 164 17.34 -10.87 -7.62
C ALA A 164 17.45 -12.17 -8.43
N ALA A 165 17.33 -12.09 -9.76
CA ALA A 165 17.50 -13.24 -10.65
C ALA A 165 18.92 -13.82 -10.58
N GLY A 166 19.95 -12.96 -10.52
CA GLY A 166 21.34 -13.38 -10.40
C GLY A 166 21.67 -14.04 -9.06
N MET A 167 20.99 -13.66 -7.97
CA MET A 167 21.12 -14.31 -6.67
C MET A 167 20.36 -15.62 -6.56
N GLY A 168 19.31 -15.81 -7.37
CA GLY A 168 18.52 -17.04 -7.41
C GLY A 168 19.15 -18.15 -8.27
N TRP A 169 20.27 -17.87 -8.92
CA TRP A 169 21.07 -18.80 -9.73
C TRP A 169 22.13 -19.49 -8.88
#